data_AF-A0A7K2PCF0-F1
#
_entry.id   AF-A0A7K2PCF0-F1
#
_cell.length_a   1.000
_cell.length_b   1.000
_cell.length_c   1.000
_cell.angle_alpha   90.00
_cell.angle_beta   90.00
_cell.angle_gamma   90.00
#
_symmetry.space_group_name_H-M   'P 1'
#
loop_
_entity.id
_entity.type
_entity.pdbx_description
1 polymer ?
#
loop_
_entity_poly.entity_id
_entity_poly.type
_entity_poly.pdbx_seq_one_letter_code
_entity_poly.pdbx_strand_id
1 'polypeptide(L)' 'MAGETVITVVGNLVDDPELRFTPSGAAVAKFRIASTPRTFDRESNQWKDGDALYLTCSVWRQAAE' A
#
# COMPACT_ATOMS: atom_id res chain seq x y z
N MET A 1 10.10 14.38 11.49
CA MET A 1 10.56 13.02 11.82
C MET A 1 11.11 13.00 13.24
N ALA A 2 10.25 12.93 14.25
CA ALA A 2 10.69 12.67 15.62
C ALA A 2 9.64 11.78 16.29
N GLY A 3 9.88 10.46 16.28
CA GLY A 3 9.05 9.47 16.97
C GLY A 3 7.93 8.79 16.16
N GLU A 4 7.90 8.97 14.85
CA GLU A 4 6.91 8.32 13.98
C GLU A 4 7.28 6.85 13.71
N THR A 5 6.29 5.95 13.69
CA THR A 5 6.48 4.55 13.31
C THR A 5 6.55 4.42 11.79
N VAL A 6 7.76 4.33 11.26
CA VAL A 6 7.99 4.09 9.83
C VAL A 6 7.91 2.60 9.54
N ILE A 7 7.12 2.22 8.53
CA ILE A 7 6.99 0.84 8.05
C ILE A 7 7.26 0.76 6.55
N THR A 8 7.70 -0.40 6.08
CA THR A 8 7.79 -0.72 4.65
C THR A 8 6.78 -1.81 4.32
N VAL A 9 5.97 -1.58 3.30
CA VAL A 9 4.93 -2.50 2.85
C VAL A 9 5.14 -2.76 1.37
N VAL A 10 5.09 -4.05 0.99
CA VAL A 10 5.16 -4.48 -0.41
C VAL A 10 3.87 -5.20 -0.74
N GLY A 11 3.23 -4.84 -1.83
CA GLY A 11 1.95 -5.40 -2.24
C GLY A 11 1.47 -4.82 -3.55
N ASN A 12 0.24 -5.16 -3.92
CA ASN A 12 -0.42 -4.70 -5.14
C ASN A 12 -1.37 -3.53 -4.84
N LEU A 13 -1.56 -2.65 -5.81
CA LEU A 13 -2.66 -1.68 -5.77
C LEU A 13 -3.99 -2.42 -5.95
N VAL A 14 -4.97 -2.11 -5.10
CA VAL A 14 -6.34 -2.67 -5.19
C VAL A 14 -7.15 -1.97 -6.27
N ASP A 15 -6.88 -0.69 -6.46
CA ASP A 15 -7.55 0.22 -7.38
C ASP A 15 -6.55 1.26 -7.93
N ASP A 16 -6.93 1.93 -9.02
CA ASP A 16 -6.17 3.05 -9.56
C ASP A 16 -6.07 4.19 -8.52
N PRO A 17 -4.92 4.85 -8.37
CA PRO A 17 -4.78 5.96 -7.41
C PRO A 17 -5.74 7.10 -7.71
N GLU A 18 -6.45 7.57 -6.67
CA GLU A 18 -7.34 8.71 -6.75
C GLU A 18 -6.56 10.00 -6.50
N LEU A 19 -6.34 10.80 -7.54
CA LEU A 19 -5.68 12.10 -7.45
C LEU A 19 -6.68 13.21 -7.12
N ARG A 20 -6.39 13.99 -6.07
CA ARG A 20 -7.14 15.18 -5.67
C ARG A 20 -6.19 16.35 -5.37
N PHE A 21 -6.75 17.56 -5.34
CA PHE A 21 -6.03 18.78 -4.98
C PHE A 21 -6.67 19.45 -3.75
N THR A 22 -5.85 19.94 -2.84
CA THR A 22 -6.31 20.77 -1.71
C THR A 22 -6.77 22.14 -2.21
N PRO A 23 -7.49 22.94 -1.38
CA PRO A 23 -7.81 24.33 -1.73
C PRO A 23 -6.57 25.21 -1.97
N SER A 24 -5.42 24.85 -1.40
CA SER A 24 -4.13 25.50 -1.64
C SER A 24 -3.40 25.00 -2.90
N GLY A 25 -4.03 24.11 -3.68
CA GLY A 25 -3.49 23.57 -4.92
C GLY A 25 -2.49 22.41 -4.75
N ALA A 26 -2.32 21.87 -3.54
CA ALA A 26 -1.40 20.77 -3.31
C ALA A 26 -2.01 19.44 -3.75
N ALA A 27 -1.31 18.68 -4.59
CA ALA A 27 -1.70 17.33 -5.00
C ALA A 27 -1.64 16.32 -3.84
N VAL A 28 -2.62 15.43 -3.78
CA VAL A 28 -2.65 14.25 -2.90
C VAL A 28 -3.26 13.08 -3.67
N ALA A 29 -2.52 11.97 -3.73
CA ALA A 29 -3.01 10.72 -4.31
C ALA A 29 -3.32 9.73 -3.19
N LYS A 30 -4.49 9.10 -3.26
CA LYS A 30 -4.94 8.08 -2.31
C LYS A 30 -5.09 6.75 -3.02
N PHE A 31 -4.58 5.68 -2.42
CA PHE A 31 -4.67 4.34 -2.98
C PHE A 31 -4.66 3.30 -1.86
N ARG A 32 -5.09 2.07 -2.16
CA ARG A 32 -5.07 0.96 -1.21
C ARG A 32 -4.10 -0.12 -1.65
N ILE A 33 -3.20 -0.54 -0.75
CA ILE A 33 -2.28 -1.65 -0.96
C ILE A 33 -2.88 -2.93 -0.35
N ALA A 34 -2.84 -4.02 -1.11
CA ALA A 34 -3.04 -5.39 -0.62
C ALA A 34 -1.70 -6.14 -0.56
N SER A 35 -1.26 -6.48 0.65
CA SER A 35 -0.04 -7.25 0.91
C SER A 35 -0.42 -8.67 1.33
N THR A 36 -0.31 -9.61 0.39
CA THR A 36 -0.61 -11.03 0.64
C THR A 36 0.66 -11.80 1.00
N PRO A 37 0.82 -12.26 2.25
CA PRO A 37 1.96 -13.08 2.62
C PRO A 37 1.88 -14.44 1.93
N ARG A 38 3.03 -14.97 1.51
CA ARG A 38 3.13 -16.32 0.97
C ARG A 38 3.90 -17.20 1.94
N THR A 39 3.36 -18.36 2.26
CA THR A 39 3.99 -19.34 3.14
C THR A 39 4.16 -20.66 2.40
N PHE A 40 5.31 -21.30 2.58
CA PHE A 40 5.58 -22.59 1.95
C PHE A 40 4.91 -23.71 2.75
N ASP A 41 3.98 -24.41 2.11
CA ASP A 41 3.34 -25.59 2.66
C ASP A 41 4.17 -26.83 2.32
N ARG A 42 4.68 -27.49 3.37
CA ARG A 42 5.53 -28.68 3.27
C ARG A 42 4.79 -29.95 2.88
N GLU A 43 3.49 -30.04 3.15
CA GLU A 43 2.71 -31.23 2.78
C GLU A 43 2.40 -31.24 1.28
N SER A 44 2.03 -30.07 0.73
CA SER A 44 1.73 -29.93 -0.69
C SER A 44 2.93 -29.53 -1.56
N ASN A 45 4.09 -29.25 -0.94
CA ASN A 45 5.32 -28.78 -1.58
C ASN A 45 5.11 -27.54 -2.47
N GLN A 46 4.23 -26.63 -2.04
CA GLN A 46 3.77 -25.47 -2.80
C GLN A 46 3.71 -24.22 -1.93
N TRP A 47 3.88 -23.06 -2.57
CA TRP A 47 3.63 -21.77 -1.93
C TRP A 47 2.13 -21.49 -1.92
N LYS A 48 1.59 -21.27 -0.72
CA LYS A 48 0.19 -20.89 -0.52
C LYS A 48 0.12 -19.44 -0.06
N ASP A 49 -0.89 -18.75 -0.55
CA ASP A 49 -1.20 -17.39 -0.17
C ASP A 49 -1.99 -17.41 1.14
N GLY A 50 -1.64 -16.52 2.06
CA GLY A 50 -2.36 -16.31 3.32
C GLY A 50 -3.35 -15.15 3.25
N ASP A 51 -3.81 -14.70 4.41
CA ASP A 51 -4.73 -13.57 4.51
C ASP A 51 -4.02 -12.25 4.16
N ALA A 52 -4.63 -11.45 3.28
CA ALA A 52 -4.05 -10.20 2.83
C ALA A 52 -4.23 -9.08 3.87
N LEU A 53 -3.13 -8.36 4.12
CA LEU A 53 -3.14 -7.09 4.84
C LEU A 53 -3.54 -5.97 3.88
N TYR A 54 -4.54 -5.16 4.26
CA TYR A 54 -4.96 -4.01 3.48
C TYR A 54 -4.64 -2.71 4.19
N LEU A 55 -3.95 -1.80 3.51
CA LEU A 55 -3.59 -0.47 4.03
C LEU A 55 -3.96 0.61 3.02
N THR A 56 -4.64 1.65 3.49
CA THR A 56 -4.91 2.86 2.69
C THR A 56 -3.76 3.84 2.88
N CYS A 57 -3.16 4.27 1.77
CA CYS A 57 -1.99 5.14 1.74
C CYS A 57 -2.35 6.48 1.10
N SER A 58 -1.63 7.53 1.49
CA SER A 58 -1.66 8.83 0.84
C SER A 58 -0.24 9.34 0.57
N VAL A 59 -0.04 9.89 -0.62
CA VAL A 59 1.22 10.52 -1.04
C VAL A 59 0.92 11.94 -1.51
N TRP A 60 1.86 12.86 -1.32
CA TRP A 60 1.63 14.31 -1.45
C TRP A 60 2.58 14.98 -2.43
N ARG A 61 2.13 16.12 -2.97
CA ARG A 61 2.89 17.02 -3.87
C ARG A 61 3.34 16.28 -5.13
N GLN A 62 4.55 16.55 -5.63
CA GLN A 62 5.06 15.98 -6.88
C GLN A 62 5.02 14.45 -6.93
N ALA A 63 5.11 13.75 -5.80
CA ALA A 63 5.02 12.29 -5.77
C ALA A 63 3.59 11.73 -5.93
N ALA A 64 2.59 12.62 -5.89
CA ALA A 64 1.19 12.28 -6.17
C ALA A 64 0.82 12.45 -7.65
N GLU A 65 1.63 13.18 -8.44
CA GLU A 65 1.44 13.38 -9.89
C GLU A 65 2.08 12.26 -10.70
#